data_AF-S4Y9K9-F1
#
_entry.id   AF-S4Y9K9-F1
#
_cell.length_a   1.000
_cell.length_b   1.000
_cell.length_c   1.000
_cell.angle_alpha   90.00
_cell.angle_beta   90.00
_cell.angle_gamma   90.00
#
_symmetry.space_group_name_H-M   'P 1'
#
loop_
_entity.id
_entity.type
_entity.pdbx_description
1 polymer ?
#
loop_
_entity_poly.entity_id
_entity_poly.type
_entity_poly.pdbx_seq_one_letter_code
_entity_poly.pdbx_strand_id
1 'polypeptide(L)'
;MQTSPDIAAALTRRAALAGVAVMAATTVHHAIGAVVYGTPWRLHIAFLSIPTAAVILGALALHRRRAGAPSGRAAFFVLAAVLALVPIAWIGAYEGVYNHVLKNALYFLAPGSPVLARMFPPPMYEVPDNALFEITGVLQVVPAWIAAAALARRALGRRDARPGEAARPGAIEPPGAHRMGSMR
;
A
#
# COMPACT_ATOMS: atom_id res chain seq x y z
N MET A 1 -0.27 -22.32 1.10
CA MET A 1 0.13 -22.51 -0.33
C MET A 1 1.34 -21.63 -0.58
N GLN A 2 2.50 -22.20 -0.96
CA GLN A 2 3.73 -21.42 -1.14
C GLN A 2 3.54 -20.42 -2.30
N THR A 3 3.60 -19.12 -2.03
CA THR A 3 3.57 -18.14 -3.13
C THR A 3 4.86 -18.27 -3.91
N SER A 4 4.77 -18.62 -5.20
CA SER A 4 5.93 -18.59 -6.11
C SER A 4 6.68 -17.25 -5.96
N PRO A 5 8.03 -17.24 -5.99
CA PRO A 5 8.83 -16.02 -5.95
C PRO A 5 8.33 -14.93 -6.91
N ASP A 6 7.83 -15.34 -8.08
CA ASP A 6 7.30 -14.45 -9.11
C ASP A 6 6.03 -13.73 -8.65
N ILE A 7 5.14 -14.42 -7.94
CA ILE A 7 3.91 -13.83 -7.37
C ILE A 7 4.27 -12.80 -6.30
N ALA A 8 5.22 -13.12 -5.42
CA ALA A 8 5.65 -12.20 -4.36
C ALA A 8 6.31 -10.93 -4.94
N ALA A 9 7.12 -11.07 -5.98
CA ALA A 9 7.71 -9.94 -6.69
C ALA A 9 6.64 -9.09 -7.39
N ALA A 10 5.68 -9.73 -8.09
CA ALA A 10 4.58 -9.06 -8.76
C ALA A 10 3.68 -8.28 -7.79
N LEU A 11 3.33 -8.86 -6.64
CA LEU A 11 2.55 -8.17 -5.60
C LEU A 11 3.29 -6.96 -5.03
N THR A 12 4.59 -7.09 -4.75
CA THR A 12 5.40 -5.96 -4.26
C THR A 12 5.45 -4.82 -5.30
N ARG A 13 5.67 -5.15 -6.58
CA ARG A 13 5.67 -4.15 -7.66
C ARG A 13 4.30 -3.49 -7.80
N ARG A 14 3.22 -4.28 -7.78
CA ARG A 14 1.84 -3.77 -7.87
C ARG A 14 1.52 -2.82 -6.72
N ALA A 15 1.90 -3.17 -5.49
CA ALA A 15 1.69 -2.31 -4.33
C ALA A 15 2.45 -0.97 -4.45
N ALA A 16 3.72 -1.03 -4.88
CA ALA A 16 4.54 0.17 -5.07
C ALA A 16 4.00 1.09 -6.18
N LEU A 17 3.66 0.54 -7.35
CA LEU A 17 3.11 1.34 -8.45
C LEU A 17 1.76 1.95 -8.11
N ALA A 18 0.91 1.22 -7.41
CA ALA A 18 -0.35 1.76 -6.91
C ALA A 18 -0.12 2.87 -5.87
N GLY A 19 0.84 2.72 -4.96
CA GLY A 19 1.24 3.80 -4.05
C GLY A 19 1.77 5.04 -4.75
N VAL A 20 2.56 4.89 -5.82
CA VAL A 20 2.99 6.03 -6.65
C VAL A 20 1.81 6.69 -7.36
N ALA A 21 0.85 5.90 -7.84
CA ALA A 21 -0.38 6.44 -8.44
C ALA A 21 -1.21 7.23 -7.43
N VAL A 22 -1.28 6.80 -6.15
CA VAL A 22 -1.87 7.61 -5.08
C VAL A 22 -1.16 8.95 -4.96
N MET A 23 0.18 8.96 -4.86
CA MET A 23 0.93 10.22 -4.71
C MET A 23 0.75 11.16 -5.90
N ALA A 24 0.68 10.63 -7.13
CA ALA A 24 0.40 11.43 -8.31
C ALA A 24 -1.01 12.04 -8.27
N ALA A 25 -2.03 11.24 -7.92
CA ALA A 25 -3.39 11.73 -7.73
C ALA A 25 -3.47 12.80 -6.65
N THR A 26 -2.73 12.63 -5.54
CA THR A 26 -2.61 13.64 -4.47
C THR A 26 -2.03 14.95 -4.97
N THR A 27 -0.93 14.91 -5.71
CA THR A 27 -0.36 16.13 -6.31
C THR A 27 -1.39 16.87 -7.16
N VAL A 28 -2.11 16.16 -8.02
CA VAL A 28 -3.15 16.76 -8.88
C VAL A 28 -4.30 17.32 -8.04
N HIS A 29 -4.82 16.55 -7.09
CA HIS A 29 -5.94 16.94 -6.24
C HIS A 29 -5.63 18.21 -5.42
N HIS A 30 -4.46 18.26 -4.78
CA HIS A 30 -4.05 19.43 -3.99
C HIS A 30 -3.72 20.65 -4.87
N ALA A 31 -3.20 20.45 -6.07
CA ALA A 31 -3.00 21.55 -7.03
C ALA A 31 -4.35 22.14 -7.49
N ILE A 32 -5.32 21.29 -7.82
CA ILE A 32 -6.69 21.73 -8.14
C ILE A 32 -7.30 22.46 -6.96
N GLY A 33 -7.22 21.91 -5.75
CA GLY A 33 -7.75 22.56 -4.55
C GLY A 33 -7.11 23.92 -4.27
N ALA A 34 -5.80 24.05 -4.45
CA ALA A 34 -5.10 25.33 -4.27
C ALA A 34 -5.61 26.41 -5.24
N VAL A 35 -5.86 26.04 -6.50
CA VAL A 35 -6.37 26.95 -7.53
C VAL A 35 -7.85 27.29 -7.30
N VAL A 36 -8.70 26.28 -7.13
CA VAL A 36 -10.17 26.45 -7.00
C VAL A 36 -10.53 27.27 -5.76
N TYR A 37 -9.87 27.01 -4.64
CA TYR A 37 -10.21 27.66 -3.36
C TYR A 37 -9.29 28.81 -2.99
N GLY A 38 -8.33 29.19 -3.85
CA GLY A 38 -7.35 30.24 -3.51
C GLY A 38 -6.52 29.91 -2.27
N THR A 39 -6.21 28.63 -2.06
CA THR A 39 -5.52 28.13 -0.86
C THR A 39 -4.12 27.59 -1.20
N PRO A 40 -3.13 28.46 -1.51
CA PRO A 40 -1.81 28.04 -1.98
C PRO A 40 -1.08 27.15 -0.97
N TRP A 41 -1.41 27.29 0.32
CA TRP A 41 -0.87 26.43 1.36
C TRP A 41 -1.12 24.96 1.07
N ARG A 42 -2.24 24.54 0.44
CA ARG A 42 -2.52 23.12 0.10
C ARG A 42 -1.44 22.46 -0.77
N LEU A 43 -0.62 23.24 -1.49
CA LEU A 43 0.50 22.73 -2.28
C LEU A 43 1.59 22.05 -1.44
N HIS A 44 1.66 22.28 -0.13
CA HIS A 44 2.63 21.58 0.73
C HIS A 44 2.49 20.05 0.62
N ILE A 45 1.26 19.52 0.52
CA ILE A 45 1.03 18.08 0.34
C ILE A 45 1.50 17.60 -1.04
N ALA A 46 1.36 18.42 -2.08
CA ALA A 46 1.91 18.12 -3.41
C ALA A 46 3.45 18.02 -3.36
N PHE A 47 4.11 18.91 -2.62
CA PHE A 47 5.56 18.87 -2.43
C PHE A 47 6.03 17.69 -1.57
N LEU A 48 5.21 17.20 -0.64
CA LEU A 48 5.48 15.95 0.09
C LEU A 48 5.27 14.70 -0.79
N SER A 49 4.38 14.79 -1.78
CA SER A 49 4.02 13.64 -2.62
C SER A 49 5.17 13.15 -3.50
N ILE A 50 5.96 14.08 -4.04
CA ILE A 50 7.13 13.79 -4.89
C ILE A 50 8.22 12.99 -4.15
N PRO A 51 8.76 13.43 -2.99
CA PRO A 51 9.77 12.67 -2.26
C PRO A 51 9.22 11.34 -1.75
N THR A 52 7.94 11.25 -1.34
CA THR A 52 7.32 9.97 -0.98
C THR A 52 7.34 8.99 -2.17
N ALA A 53 6.96 9.43 -3.37
CA ALA A 53 7.01 8.59 -4.57
C ALA A 53 8.45 8.14 -4.88
N ALA A 54 9.44 9.03 -4.74
CA ALA A 54 10.84 8.70 -4.91
C ALA A 54 11.32 7.64 -3.89
N VAL A 55 10.92 7.76 -2.62
CA VAL A 55 11.24 6.75 -1.58
C VAL A 55 10.60 5.41 -1.91
N ILE A 56 9.34 5.38 -2.35
CA ILE A 56 8.66 4.13 -2.77
C ILE A 56 9.42 3.44 -3.90
N LEU A 57 9.76 4.19 -4.96
CA LEU A 57 10.48 3.65 -6.11
C LEU A 57 11.91 3.22 -5.76
N GLY A 58 12.62 4.01 -4.96
CA GLY A 58 13.96 3.70 -4.49
C GLY A 58 14.01 2.44 -3.62
N ALA A 59 13.08 2.32 -2.67
CA ALA A 59 12.96 1.14 -1.82
C ALA A 59 12.59 -0.12 -2.63
N LEU A 60 11.69 -0.01 -3.61
CA LEU A 60 11.39 -1.10 -4.55
C LEU A 60 12.62 -1.52 -5.35
N ALA A 61 13.35 -0.56 -5.91
CA ALA A 61 14.54 -0.83 -6.71
C ALA A 61 15.63 -1.51 -5.88
N LEU A 62 15.89 -1.02 -4.67
CA LEU A 62 16.87 -1.61 -3.75
C LEU A 62 16.46 -3.01 -3.31
N HIS A 63 15.18 -3.21 -2.96
CA HIS A 63 14.64 -4.52 -2.62
C HIS A 63 14.88 -5.55 -3.73
N ARG A 64 14.64 -5.17 -4.99
CA ARG A 64 14.85 -6.04 -6.16
C ARG A 64 16.34 -6.32 -6.42
N ARG A 65 17.19 -5.29 -6.34
CA ARG A 65 18.64 -5.41 -6.61
C ARG A 65 19.39 -6.22 -5.55
N ARG A 66 18.87 -6.28 -4.32
CA ARG A 66 19.50 -6.95 -3.18
C ARG A 66 18.65 -8.13 -2.68
N ALA A 67 18.01 -8.85 -3.59
CA ALA A 67 17.23 -10.04 -3.25
C ALA A 67 18.08 -11.05 -2.45
N GLY A 68 17.52 -11.57 -1.35
CA GLY A 68 18.22 -12.49 -0.45
C GLY A 68 19.15 -11.83 0.59
N ALA A 69 19.55 -10.57 0.40
CA ALA A 69 20.42 -9.88 1.35
C ALA A 69 19.62 -9.18 2.49
N PRO A 70 20.24 -8.96 3.67
CA PRO A 70 19.61 -8.19 4.76
C PRO A 70 19.17 -6.79 4.33
N SER A 71 19.96 -6.11 3.49
CA SER A 71 19.63 -4.79 2.95
C SER A 71 18.39 -4.82 2.05
N GLY A 72 18.20 -5.86 1.24
CA GLY A 72 16.98 -6.05 0.44
C GLY A 72 15.75 -6.32 1.31
N ARG A 73 15.91 -7.01 2.44
CA ARG A 73 14.84 -7.19 3.44
C ARG A 73 14.49 -5.89 4.15
N ALA A 74 15.48 -5.11 4.56
CA ALA A 74 15.27 -3.79 5.14
C ALA A 74 14.54 -2.85 4.17
N ALA A 75 14.96 -2.81 2.90
CA ALA A 75 14.31 -2.03 1.85
C ALA A 75 12.82 -2.40 1.68
N PHE A 76 12.48 -3.69 1.77
CA PHE A 76 11.08 -4.12 1.76
C PHE A 76 10.29 -3.58 2.96
N PHE A 77 10.85 -3.59 4.16
CA PHE A 77 10.16 -3.06 5.33
C PHE A 77 9.95 -1.55 5.25
N VAL A 78 10.95 -0.81 4.75
CA VAL A 78 10.80 0.62 4.46
C VAL A 78 9.68 0.84 3.45
N LEU A 79 9.68 0.11 2.33
CA LEU A 79 8.62 0.18 1.32
C LEU A 79 7.24 -0.10 1.94
N ALA A 80 7.11 -1.19 2.70
CA ALA A 80 5.85 -1.59 3.32
C ALA A 80 5.34 -0.55 4.33
N ALA A 81 6.24 0.00 5.16
CA ALA A 81 5.91 1.02 6.15
C ALA A 81 5.47 2.33 5.47
N VAL A 82 6.23 2.80 4.48
CA VAL A 82 5.88 4.02 3.73
C VAL A 82 4.54 3.85 3.04
N LEU A 83 4.29 2.72 2.35
CA LEU A 83 3.01 2.44 1.71
C LEU A 83 1.85 2.42 2.71
N ALA A 84 2.01 1.70 3.82
CA ALA A 84 0.95 1.56 4.82
C ALA A 84 0.58 2.90 5.46
N LEU A 85 1.58 3.71 5.84
CA LEU A 85 1.36 4.94 6.57
C LEU A 85 0.90 6.08 5.66
N VAL A 86 1.52 6.25 4.49
CA VAL A 86 1.30 7.45 3.66
C VAL A 86 0.19 7.24 2.62
N PRO A 87 0.39 6.53 1.50
CA PRO A 87 -0.64 6.43 0.47
C PRO A 87 -1.87 5.62 0.93
N ILE A 88 -1.73 4.66 1.86
CA ILE A 88 -2.87 3.84 2.31
C ILE A 88 -3.62 4.53 3.46
N ALA A 89 -2.98 4.73 4.61
CA ALA A 89 -3.69 5.23 5.79
C ALA A 89 -3.98 6.73 5.70
N TRP A 90 -2.95 7.56 5.47
CA TRP A 90 -3.15 9.00 5.43
C TRP A 90 -3.91 9.44 4.17
N ILE A 91 -3.39 9.16 2.98
CA ILE A 91 -4.05 9.65 1.77
C ILE A 91 -5.28 8.81 1.42
N GLY A 92 -5.16 7.48 1.36
CA GLY A 92 -6.26 6.63 0.94
C GLY A 92 -7.45 6.67 1.89
N ALA A 93 -7.22 6.38 3.17
CA ALA A 93 -8.28 6.27 4.15
C ALA A 93 -8.72 7.63 4.72
N TYR A 94 -7.78 8.49 5.11
CA TYR A 94 -8.16 9.79 5.70
C TYR A 94 -8.55 10.82 4.64
N GLU A 95 -7.69 11.15 3.67
CA GLU A 95 -8.08 12.12 2.63
C GLU A 95 -9.18 11.56 1.71
N GLY A 96 -8.94 10.43 1.06
CA GLY A 96 -9.88 9.88 0.08
C GLY A 96 -11.19 9.39 0.70
N VAL A 97 -11.15 8.47 1.66
CA VAL A 97 -12.39 7.89 2.22
C VAL A 97 -13.07 8.85 3.20
N TYR A 98 -12.37 9.35 4.21
CA TYR A 98 -13.00 10.18 5.23
C TYR A 98 -13.33 11.59 4.70
N ASN A 99 -12.37 12.31 4.09
CA ASN A 99 -12.60 13.69 3.65
C ASN A 99 -13.41 13.83 2.36
N HIS A 100 -13.47 12.80 1.50
CA HIS A 100 -14.24 12.86 0.27
C HIS A 100 -15.42 11.89 0.24
N VAL A 101 -15.21 10.58 0.35
CA VAL A 101 -16.31 9.62 0.21
C VAL A 101 -17.37 9.79 1.31
N LEU A 102 -16.96 9.75 2.58
CA LEU A 102 -17.88 9.86 3.71
C LEU A 102 -18.50 11.26 3.79
N LYS A 103 -17.69 12.31 3.59
CA LYS A 103 -18.18 13.69 3.53
C LYS A 103 -19.26 13.87 2.45
N ASN A 104 -19.01 13.41 1.23
CA ASN A 104 -19.97 13.50 0.12
C ASN A 104 -21.22 12.68 0.39
N ALA A 105 -21.08 11.46 0.92
CA ALA A 105 -22.22 10.64 1.30
C ALA A 105 -23.10 11.36 2.34
N LEU A 106 -22.52 11.95 3.38
CA LEU A 106 -23.27 12.69 4.39
C LEU A 106 -23.94 13.95 3.83
N TYR A 107 -23.24 14.69 2.95
CA TYR A 107 -23.79 15.87 2.30
C TYR A 107 -25.02 15.55 1.44
N PHE A 108 -24.95 14.50 0.61
CA PHE A 108 -26.04 14.14 -0.30
C PHE A 108 -27.16 13.32 0.34
N LEU A 109 -26.86 12.46 1.32
CA LEU A 109 -27.84 11.57 1.94
C LEU A 109 -28.50 12.16 3.19
N ALA A 110 -27.84 13.13 3.85
CA ALA A 110 -28.32 13.76 5.08
C ALA A 110 -28.06 15.28 5.09
N PRO A 111 -28.61 16.03 4.11
CA PRO A 111 -28.38 17.47 4.00
C PRO A 111 -28.84 18.21 5.26
N GLY A 112 -28.01 19.15 5.73
CA GLY A 112 -28.27 19.91 6.96
C GLY A 112 -28.05 19.12 8.27
N SER A 113 -27.57 17.88 8.20
CA SER A 113 -27.31 17.09 9.40
C SER A 113 -26.24 17.74 10.30
N PRO A 114 -26.48 17.83 11.63
CA PRO A 114 -25.46 18.32 12.57
C PRO A 114 -24.24 17.40 12.63
N VAL A 115 -24.34 16.15 12.14
CA VAL A 115 -23.20 15.23 12.04
C VAL A 115 -22.17 15.73 11.04
N LEU A 116 -22.61 16.28 9.90
CA LEU A 116 -21.70 16.81 8.87
C LEU A 116 -20.85 17.95 9.45
N ALA A 117 -21.49 18.92 10.12
CA ALA A 117 -20.80 20.05 10.73
C ALA A 117 -19.86 19.66 11.89
N ARG A 118 -20.18 18.58 12.63
CA ARG A 118 -19.32 18.07 13.71
C ARG A 118 -18.10 17.32 13.19
N MET A 119 -18.26 16.53 12.13
CA MET A 119 -17.17 15.72 11.56
C MET A 119 -16.28 16.52 10.61
N PHE A 120 -16.86 17.51 9.92
CA PHE A 120 -16.17 18.34 8.93
C PHE A 120 -16.35 19.84 9.24
N PRO A 121 -15.84 20.34 10.39
CA PRO A 121 -16.01 21.73 10.78
C PRO A 121 -15.14 22.69 9.94
N PRO A 122 -15.66 23.88 9.57
CA PRO A 122 -14.84 24.94 9.00
C PRO A 122 -13.83 25.48 10.03
N PRO A 123 -12.73 26.13 9.60
CA PRO A 123 -12.35 26.39 8.20
C PRO A 123 -11.50 25.27 7.57
N MET A 124 -11.25 24.17 8.30
CA MET A 124 -10.41 23.09 7.81
C MET A 124 -11.09 22.34 6.65
N TYR A 125 -12.40 22.15 6.75
CA TYR A 125 -13.19 21.44 5.76
C TYR A 125 -14.14 22.38 5.02
N GLU A 126 -14.17 22.22 3.70
CA GLU A 126 -15.18 22.83 2.83
C GLU A 126 -16.32 21.84 2.59
N VAL A 127 -17.55 22.35 2.58
CA VAL A 127 -18.69 21.59 2.08
C VAL A 127 -18.50 21.27 0.60
N PRO A 128 -19.03 20.13 0.10
CA PRO A 128 -18.93 19.80 -1.32
C PRO A 128 -19.58 20.87 -2.20
N ASP A 129 -18.77 21.69 -2.87
CA ASP A 129 -19.22 22.78 -3.74
C ASP A 129 -18.57 22.74 -5.15
N ASN A 130 -17.52 21.92 -5.32
CA ASN A 130 -16.81 21.74 -6.59
C ASN A 130 -16.66 20.26 -6.95
N ALA A 131 -17.38 19.82 -7.99
CA ALA A 131 -17.38 18.41 -8.41
C ALA A 131 -15.99 17.87 -8.81
N LEU A 132 -15.15 18.68 -9.47
CA LEU A 132 -13.82 18.25 -9.90
C LEU A 132 -12.91 17.99 -8.69
N PHE A 133 -12.93 18.87 -7.70
CA PHE A 133 -12.18 18.70 -6.46
C PHE A 133 -12.62 17.42 -5.72
N GLU A 134 -13.93 17.22 -5.59
CA GLU A 134 -14.47 16.03 -4.92
C GLU A 134 -14.17 14.72 -5.65
N ILE A 135 -14.33 14.69 -6.98
CA ILE A 135 -14.04 13.50 -7.79
C ILE A 135 -12.56 13.12 -7.70
N THR A 136 -11.65 14.10 -7.78
CA THR A 136 -10.21 13.83 -7.69
C THR A 136 -9.80 13.34 -6.30
N GLY A 137 -10.48 13.79 -5.25
CA GLY A 137 -10.30 13.28 -3.89
C GLY A 137 -10.76 11.82 -3.74
N VAL A 138 -11.95 11.49 -4.24
CA VAL A 138 -12.45 10.10 -4.27
C VAL A 138 -11.54 9.19 -5.11
N LEU A 139 -10.98 9.69 -6.21
CA LEU A 139 -10.13 8.91 -7.12
C LEU A 139 -8.87 8.37 -6.43
N GLN A 140 -8.38 8.99 -5.34
CA GLN A 140 -7.24 8.51 -4.56
C GLN A 140 -7.50 7.15 -3.89
N VAL A 141 -8.77 6.82 -3.60
CA VAL A 141 -9.17 5.61 -2.88
C VAL A 141 -8.86 4.33 -3.67
N VAL A 142 -9.07 4.36 -4.99
CA VAL A 142 -8.89 3.17 -5.85
C VAL A 142 -7.43 2.68 -5.86
N PRO A 143 -6.41 3.49 -6.20
CA PRO A 143 -5.02 3.05 -6.14
C PRO A 143 -4.58 2.75 -4.70
N ALA A 144 -5.11 3.44 -3.68
CA ALA A 144 -4.81 3.11 -2.28
C ALA A 144 -5.31 1.71 -1.89
N TRP A 145 -6.53 1.35 -2.31
CA TRP A 145 -7.08 0.01 -2.12
C TRP A 145 -6.25 -1.06 -2.83
N ILE A 146 -5.84 -0.81 -4.08
CA ILE A 146 -4.96 -1.72 -4.82
C ILE A 146 -3.63 -1.91 -4.10
N ALA A 147 -3.04 -0.82 -3.59
CA ALA A 147 -1.80 -0.87 -2.82
C ALA A 147 -1.97 -1.70 -1.54
N ALA A 148 -3.03 -1.45 -0.78
CA ALA A 148 -3.35 -2.16 0.46
C ALA A 148 -3.58 -3.66 0.22
N ALA A 149 -4.41 -4.00 -0.78
CA ALA A 149 -4.72 -5.39 -1.10
C ALA A 149 -3.48 -6.16 -1.58
N ALA A 150 -2.62 -5.54 -2.40
CA ALA A 150 -1.39 -6.16 -2.87
C ALA A 150 -0.38 -6.36 -1.72
N LEU A 151 -0.23 -5.35 -0.85
CA LEU A 151 0.65 -5.41 0.31
C LEU A 151 0.17 -6.46 1.34
N ALA A 152 -1.14 -6.51 1.61
CA ALA A 152 -1.75 -7.50 2.51
C ALA A 152 -1.53 -8.93 2.01
N ARG A 153 -1.82 -9.20 0.72
CA ARG A 153 -1.55 -10.53 0.12
C ARG A 153 -0.06 -10.89 0.20
N ARG A 154 0.83 -9.92 -0.04
CA ARG A 154 2.28 -10.10 0.08
C ARG A 154 2.71 -10.46 1.50
N ALA A 155 2.07 -9.89 2.52
CA ALA A 155 2.36 -10.15 3.92
C ALA A 155 1.77 -11.49 4.39
N LEU A 156 0.53 -11.81 4.00
CA LEU A 156 -0.14 -13.05 4.37
C LEU A 156 0.52 -14.28 3.72
N GLY A 157 0.94 -14.19 2.46
CA GLY A 157 1.68 -15.27 1.79
C GLY A 157 3.04 -15.62 2.44
N ARG A 158 3.57 -14.77 3.35
CA ARG A 158 4.76 -15.11 4.16
C ARG A 158 4.43 -15.95 5.40
N ARG A 159 3.20 -15.86 5.91
CA ARG A 159 2.80 -16.54 7.16
C ARG A 159 2.65 -18.05 6.96
N ASP A 160 2.26 -18.48 5.76
CA ASP A 160 2.14 -19.89 5.38
C ASP A 160 3.50 -20.61 5.29
N ALA A 161 4.61 -19.89 5.14
CA ALA A 161 5.94 -20.47 4.91
C ALA A 161 6.77 -20.66 6.20
N ARG A 162 6.13 -20.88 7.36
CA ARG A 162 6.85 -21.01 8.63
C ARG A 162 7.72 -22.28 8.70
N PRO A 163 8.85 -22.25 9.46
CA PRO A 163 9.99 -23.16 9.32
C PRO A 163 9.81 -24.57 9.93
N GLY A 164 8.57 -25.08 10.03
CA GLY A 164 8.29 -26.35 10.70
C GLY A 164 8.25 -27.57 9.77
N GLU A 165 8.14 -27.38 8.46
CA GLU A 165 7.85 -28.48 7.52
C GLU A 165 9.09 -29.02 6.79
N ALA A 166 10.24 -28.32 6.88
CA ALA A 166 11.51 -28.77 6.30
C ALA A 166 12.35 -29.67 7.24
N ALA A 167 11.85 -29.99 8.43
CA ALA A 167 12.54 -30.84 9.40
C ALA A 167 11.67 -32.05 9.77
N ARG A 168 11.45 -32.95 8.81
CA ARG A 168 11.33 -34.38 9.14
C ARG A 168 12.59 -35.11 8.67
N PRO A 169 13.71 -35.03 9.41
CA PRO A 169 14.75 -36.04 9.33
C PRO A 169 14.17 -37.34 9.91
N GLY A 170 13.56 -38.15 9.06
CA GLY A 170 12.86 -39.35 9.50
C GLY A 170 12.29 -40.22 8.38
N ALA A 171 12.75 -40.04 7.13
CA ALA A 171 12.61 -41.12 6.16
C ALA A 171 13.58 -42.22 6.60
N ILE A 172 13.03 -43.16 7.36
CA ILE A 172 13.62 -44.41 7.81
C ILE A 172 14.36 -45.03 6.61
N GLU A 173 15.70 -45.09 6.69
CA GLU A 173 16.44 -46.00 5.82
C GLU A 173 15.96 -47.42 6.14
N PRO A 174 15.50 -48.20 5.15
CA PRO A 174 15.13 -49.57 5.40
C PRO A 174 16.37 -50.35 5.86
N PRO A 175 16.29 -51.07 6.99
CA PRO A 175 17.42 -51.83 7.49
C PRO A 175 17.66 -53.05 6.60
N GLY A 176 18.91 -53.17 6.11
CA GLY A 176 19.49 -54.45 5.75
C GLY A 176 19.25 -54.93 4.32
N ALA A 177 20.23 -54.66 3.46
CA ALA A 177 20.58 -55.59 2.39
C ALA A 177 22.09 -55.85 2.45
N HIS A 178 22.48 -56.76 3.34
CA HIS A 178 23.72 -57.50 3.22
C HIS A 178 23.77 -58.14 1.83
N ARG A 179 24.72 -57.73 0.97
CA ARG A 179 25.20 -58.60 -0.10
C ARG A 179 26.63 -59.01 0.20
N MET A 180 26.73 -60.29 0.51
CA MET A 180 27.95 -61.08 0.66
C MET A 180 28.87 -60.88 -0.54
N GLY A 181 30.16 -60.87 -0.24
CA GLY A 181 31.20 -61.02 -1.23
C GLY A 181 31.09 -62.33 -2.01
N SER A 182 31.47 -62.26 -3.27
CA SER A 182 31.87 -63.42 -4.06
C SER A 182 33.33 -63.22 -4.39
N MET A 183 34.16 -64.13 -3.87
CA MET A 183 35.52 -64.37 -4.31
C MET A 183 35.55 -64.60 -5.83
N ARG A 184 36.53 -64.00 -6.51
CA ARG A 184 37.48 -64.64 -7.43
C ARG A 184 38.51 -63.63 -7.89
#